data_AF-A0A1U7XS14-F1
#
_entry.id   AF-A0A1U7XS14-F1
#
_cell.length_a   1.000
_cell.length_b   1.000
_cell.length_c   1.000
_cell.angle_alpha   90.00
_cell.angle_beta   90.00
_cell.angle_gamma   90.00
#
_symmetry.space_group_name_H-M   'P 1'
#
loop_
_entity.id
_entity.type
_entity.pdbx_description
1 polymer ?
#
loop_
_entity_poly.entity_id
_entity_poly.type
_entity_poly.pdbx_seq_one_letter_code
_entity_poly.pdbx_strand_id
1 'polypeptide(L)'
;MAEDLELWDIICDGPHVPMKKLEETGPLVPKERRECNNIDRKAVEKDYRAKKILMCGIGLDAYNRVSACDTAKEIWEALQTAHEGTTQEALAAWGDSSSEFERESNAENNSMMAVETDAMKYDSLFALMAQSDGN
;
A
#
# COMPACT_ATOMS: atom_id res chain seq x y z
N MET A 1 -9.24 9.77 4.77
CA MET A 1 -10.29 8.92 4.17
C MET A 1 -10.79 9.46 2.83
N ALA A 2 -11.50 10.59 2.75
CA ALA A 2 -12.01 11.10 1.46
C ALA A 2 -10.89 11.57 0.51
N GLU A 3 -9.87 12.27 1.03
CA GLU A 3 -8.73 12.72 0.24
C GLU A 3 -7.89 11.56 -0.32
N ASP A 4 -7.81 10.44 0.40
CA ASP A 4 -7.01 9.28 -0.01
C ASP A 4 -7.66 8.55 -1.19
N LEU A 5 -8.99 8.50 -1.21
CA LEU A 5 -9.77 7.96 -2.33
C LEU A 5 -9.63 8.85 -3.58
N GLU A 6 -9.72 10.17 -3.42
CA GLU A 6 -9.56 11.10 -4.55
C GLU A 6 -8.15 11.04 -5.17
N LEU A 7 -7.12 10.80 -4.36
CA LEU A 7 -5.75 10.60 -4.86
C LEU A 7 -5.60 9.26 -5.58
N TRP A 8 -6.27 8.21 -5.10
CA TRP A 8 -6.30 6.91 -5.75
C TRP A 8 -6.97 6.98 -7.13
N ASP A 9 -8.09 7.69 -7.24
CA ASP A 9 -8.78 7.89 -8.52
C ASP A 9 -7.87 8.58 -9.54
N ILE A 10 -7.10 9.59 -9.13
CA ILE A 10 -6.12 10.28 -10.01
C ILE A 10 -5.00 9.33 -10.48
N ILE A 11 -4.58 8.39 -9.63
CA ILE A 11 -3.56 7.40 -10.00
C ILE A 11 -4.11 6.41 -11.06
N CYS A 12 -5.38 6.02 -10.94
CA CYS A 12 -6.01 5.08 -11.86
C CYS A 12 -6.42 5.73 -13.19
N ASP A 13 -7.07 6.89 -13.13
CA ASP A 13 -7.64 7.57 -14.30
C ASP A 13 -6.63 8.46 -15.03
N GLY A 14 -5.50 8.75 -14.38
CA GLY A 14 -4.46 9.62 -14.89
C GLY A 14 -4.68 11.11 -14.57
N PRO A 15 -3.71 11.96 -14.94
CA PRO A 15 -3.72 13.37 -14.57
C PRO A 15 -4.89 14.12 -15.22
N HIS A 16 -5.53 15.01 -14.47
CA HIS A 16 -6.52 15.92 -15.03
C HIS A 16 -5.86 16.83 -16.07
N VAL A 17 -6.41 16.83 -17.28
CA VAL A 17 -6.02 17.75 -18.35
C VAL A 17 -7.04 18.88 -18.41
N PRO A 18 -6.67 20.12 -18.07
CA PRO A 18 -7.56 21.27 -18.19
C PRO A 18 -7.95 21.49 -19.66
N MET A 19 -9.23 21.30 -20.00
CA MET A 19 -9.76 21.43 -21.36
C MET A 19 -10.72 22.61 -21.48
N LYS A 20 -10.67 23.34 -22.60
CA LYS A 20 -11.63 24.39 -22.98
C LYS A 20 -12.35 24.03 -24.27
N LYS A 21 -13.59 24.51 -24.39
CA LYS A 21 -14.31 24.53 -25.67
C LYS A 21 -13.92 25.79 -26.42
N LEU A 22 -13.55 25.66 -27.69
CA LEU A 22 -13.19 26.81 -28.53
C LEU A 22 -14.44 27.62 -28.92
N GLU A 23 -15.59 26.94 -29.09
CA GLU A 23 -16.95 27.49 -29.34
C GLU A 23 -18.01 26.55 -28.74
N GLU A 24 -19.30 26.92 -28.68
CA GLU A 24 -20.38 26.11 -28.05
C GLU A 24 -20.46 24.66 -28.57
N THR A 25 -20.06 24.43 -29.83
CA THR A 25 -19.97 23.10 -30.47
C THR A 25 -18.55 22.75 -30.94
N GLY A 26 -17.55 23.54 -30.53
CA GLY A 26 -16.17 23.36 -30.99
C GLY A 26 -15.42 22.20 -30.31
N PRO A 27 -14.27 21.78 -30.89
CA PRO A 27 -13.41 20.75 -30.29
C PRO A 27 -12.95 21.15 -28.88
N LEU A 28 -12.75 20.15 -28.02
CA LEU A 28 -12.09 20.35 -26.73
C LEU A 28 -10.57 20.48 -26.97
N VAL A 29 -10.03 21.65 -26.63
CA VAL A 29 -8.61 21.97 -26.77
C VAL A 29 -8.03 22.15 -25.37
N PRO A 30 -6.78 21.70 -25.10
CA PRO A 30 -6.12 21.98 -23.83
C PRO A 30 -6.09 23.49 -23.54
N LYS A 31 -6.41 23.86 -22.29
CA LYS A 31 -6.30 25.24 -21.82
C LYS A 31 -4.83 25.65 -21.78
N GLU A 32 -4.56 26.88 -22.14
CA GLU A 32 -3.29 27.50 -21.77
C GLU A 32 -3.22 27.71 -20.26
N ARG A 33 -2.00 27.73 -19.70
CA ARG A 33 -1.75 28.00 -18.27
C ARG A 33 -2.48 29.23 -17.73
N ARG A 34 -2.63 30.28 -18.57
CA ARG A 34 -3.28 31.54 -18.22
C ARG A 34 -4.79 31.41 -18.01
N GLU A 35 -5.39 30.39 -18.61
CA GLU A 35 -6.83 30.13 -18.63
C GLU A 35 -7.24 29.03 -17.63
N CYS A 36 -6.26 28.40 -16.95
CA CYS A 36 -6.52 27.47 -15.87
C CYS A 36 -7.26 28.16 -14.73
N ASN A 37 -8.42 27.61 -14.37
CA ASN A 37 -9.18 28.09 -13.23
C ASN A 37 -8.66 27.45 -11.92
N ASN A 38 -9.23 27.84 -10.78
CA ASN A 38 -8.81 27.31 -9.47
C ASN A 38 -9.06 25.79 -9.35
N ILE A 39 -10.07 25.25 -10.03
CA ILE A 39 -10.38 23.81 -10.03
C ILE A 39 -9.28 23.05 -10.78
N ASP A 40 -8.91 23.53 -11.96
CA ASP A 40 -7.83 22.98 -12.79
C ASP A 40 -6.51 22.96 -11.99
N ARG A 41 -6.19 24.07 -11.30
CA ARG A 41 -4.99 24.16 -10.47
C ARG A 41 -5.01 23.18 -9.29
N LYS A 42 -6.15 23.04 -8.60
CA LYS A 42 -6.29 22.09 -7.50
C LYS A 42 -6.14 20.64 -7.99
N ALA A 43 -6.65 20.31 -9.17
CA ALA A 43 -6.49 18.98 -9.75
C ALA A 43 -5.01 18.67 -10.07
N VAL A 44 -4.29 19.63 -10.64
CA VAL A 44 -2.83 19.52 -10.88
C VAL A 44 -2.04 19.39 -9.57
N GLU A 45 -2.42 20.11 -8.52
CA GLU A 45 -1.79 19.98 -7.20
C GLU A 45 -2.00 18.59 -6.59
N LYS A 46 -3.19 18.02 -6.74
CA LYS A 46 -3.48 16.65 -6.30
C LYS A 46 -2.66 15.62 -7.07
N ASP A 47 -2.51 15.77 -8.39
CA ASP A 47 -1.64 14.92 -9.20
C ASP A 47 -0.18 14.97 -8.71
N TYR A 48 0.34 16.17 -8.44
CA TYR A 48 1.68 16.32 -7.86
C TYR A 48 1.80 15.65 -6.48
N ARG A 49 0.77 15.76 -5.64
CA ARG A 49 0.73 15.10 -4.32
C ARG A 49 0.69 13.58 -4.46
N ALA A 50 -0.14 13.04 -5.35
CA ALA A 50 -0.21 11.61 -5.65
C ALA A 50 1.14 11.08 -6.14
N LYS A 51 1.77 11.79 -7.08
CA LYS A 51 3.12 11.47 -7.57
C LYS A 51 4.14 11.46 -6.43
N LYS A 52 4.12 12.47 -5.55
CA LYS A 52 5.03 12.52 -4.40
C LYS A 52 4.81 11.35 -3.43
N ILE A 53 3.57 10.98 -3.16
CA ILE A 53 3.24 9.82 -2.30
C ILE A 53 3.77 8.53 -2.92
N LEU A 54 3.53 8.29 -4.21
CA LEU A 54 4.07 7.14 -4.92
C LEU A 54 5.59 7.08 -4.85
N MET A 55 6.24 8.22 -5.11
CA MET A 55 7.70 8.35 -5.06
C MET A 55 8.27 8.15 -3.66
N CYS A 56 7.54 8.53 -2.60
CA CYS A 56 7.96 8.28 -1.22
C CYS A 56 7.71 6.83 -0.77
N GLY A 57 6.66 6.17 -1.29
CA GLY A 57 6.37 4.76 -1.02
C GLY A 57 7.35 3.82 -1.72
N ILE A 58 7.87 4.22 -2.89
CA ILE A 58 9.01 3.59 -3.54
C ILE A 58 10.25 3.99 -2.74
N GLY A 59 10.66 3.15 -1.77
CA GLY A 59 11.83 3.41 -0.94
C GLY A 59 13.07 3.78 -1.75
N LEU A 60 14.03 4.50 -1.16
CA LEU A 60 15.19 5.06 -1.87
C LEU A 60 15.97 4.03 -2.72
N ASP A 61 16.06 2.77 -2.24
CA ASP A 61 16.66 1.66 -2.99
C ASP A 61 15.88 1.31 -4.27
N ALA A 62 14.56 1.15 -4.15
CA ALA A 62 13.68 0.88 -5.28
C ALA A 62 13.66 2.05 -6.27
N TYR A 63 13.71 3.30 -5.78
CA TYR A 63 13.78 4.48 -6.63
C TYR A 63 15.10 4.56 -7.42
N ASN A 64 16.24 4.26 -6.79
CA ASN A 64 17.53 4.23 -7.46
C ASN A 64 17.58 3.13 -8.53
N ARG A 65 16.94 1.98 -8.29
CA ARG A 65 16.77 0.91 -9.30
C ARG A 65 15.88 1.34 -10.45
N VAL A 66 14.69 1.88 -10.14
CA VAL A 66 13.70 2.31 -11.14
C VAL A 66 14.20 3.48 -11.99
N SER A 67 14.99 4.39 -11.41
CA SER A 67 15.53 5.55 -12.13
C SER A 67 16.61 5.19 -13.16
N ALA A 68 17.18 3.98 -13.07
CA ALA A 68 18.12 3.44 -14.05
C ALA A 68 17.44 2.64 -15.18
N CYS A 69 16.12 2.48 -15.14
CA CYS A 69 15.36 1.72 -16.14
C CYS A 69 14.88 2.63 -17.29
N ASP A 70 14.98 2.14 -18.52
CA ASP A 70 14.59 2.90 -19.72
C ASP A 70 13.15 2.59 -20.16
N THR A 71 12.61 1.43 -19.77
CA THR A 71 11.29 0.95 -20.20
C THR A 71 10.35 0.72 -19.03
N ALA A 72 9.04 0.87 -19.29
CA ALA A 72 7.99 0.57 -18.31
C ALA A 72 8.03 -0.88 -17.80
N LYS A 73 8.50 -1.82 -18.64
CA LYS A 73 8.66 -3.23 -18.27
C LYS A 73 9.77 -3.42 -17.22
N GLU A 74 10.92 -2.79 -17.42
CA GLU A 74 12.04 -2.85 -16.47
C GLU A 74 11.68 -2.19 -15.13
N ILE A 75 10.93 -1.08 -15.17
CA ILE A 75 10.41 -0.42 -13.97
C ILE A 75 9.48 -1.36 -13.19
N TRP A 76 8.57 -2.06 -13.87
CA TRP A 76 7.66 -3.02 -13.23
C TRP A 76 8.41 -4.20 -12.60
N GLU A 77 9.37 -4.80 -13.31
CA GLU A 77 10.20 -5.90 -12.79
C GLU A 77 11.05 -5.46 -11.57
N ALA A 78 11.59 -4.22 -11.60
CA ALA A 78 12.33 -3.65 -10.49
C ALA A 78 11.46 -3.43 -9.23
N LEU A 79 10.21 -2.96 -9.42
CA LEU A 79 9.25 -2.79 -8.33
C LEU A 79 8.81 -4.13 -7.71
N GLN A 80 8.60 -5.15 -8.52
CA GLN A 80 8.31 -6.51 -8.03
C GLN A 80 9.47 -7.05 -7.18
N THR A 81 10.70 -6.92 -7.69
CA THR A 81 11.90 -7.39 -6.99
C THR A 81 12.09 -6.69 -5.63
N ALA A 82 11.83 -5.38 -5.57
CA ALA A 82 11.94 -4.61 -4.33
C ALA A 82 10.89 -5.00 -3.26
N HIS A 83 9.77 -5.60 -3.66
CA HIS A 83 8.71 -6.03 -2.74
C HIS A 83 8.83 -7.52 -2.36
N GLU A 84 9.37 -8.36 -3.27
CA GLU A 84 9.60 -9.79 -3.02
C GLU A 84 10.79 -10.05 -2.09
N GLY A 85 11.86 -9.25 -2.18
CA GLY A 85 13.03 -9.37 -1.27
C GLY A 85 12.68 -9.17 0.20
N THR A 86 11.79 -8.22 0.51
CA THR A 86 11.29 -7.94 1.87
C THR A 86 10.41 -9.08 2.40
N THR A 87 9.74 -9.82 1.50
CA THR A 87 8.86 -10.92 1.88
C THR A 87 9.65 -12.18 2.28
N GLN A 88 10.79 -12.44 1.63
CA GLN A 88 11.68 -13.56 1.97
C GLN A 88 12.39 -13.35 3.32
N GLU A 89 12.89 -12.14 3.59
CA GLU A 89 13.51 -11.81 4.88
C GLU A 89 12.50 -11.82 6.04
N ALA A 90 11.27 -11.34 5.80
CA ALA A 90 10.19 -11.42 6.79
C ALA A 90 9.75 -12.86 7.08
N LEU A 91 9.64 -13.72 6.05
CA LEU A 91 9.33 -15.14 6.21
C LEU A 91 10.46 -15.91 6.91
N ALA A 92 11.72 -15.58 6.61
CA ALA A 92 12.87 -16.17 7.29
C ALA A 92 12.92 -15.76 8.77
N ALA A 93 12.66 -14.48 9.07
CA ALA A 93 12.56 -13.99 10.45
C ALA A 93 11.40 -14.64 11.22
N TRP A 94 10.23 -14.83 10.57
CA TRP A 94 9.12 -15.57 11.15
C TRP A 94 9.44 -17.05 11.37
N GLY A 95 10.12 -17.69 10.42
CA GLY A 95 10.53 -19.09 10.54
C GLY A 95 11.56 -19.32 11.66
N ASP A 96 12.51 -18.40 11.83
CA ASP A 96 13.54 -18.47 12.86
C ASP A 96 12.94 -18.30 14.27
N SER A 97 12.04 -17.31 14.44
CA SER A 97 11.29 -17.11 15.69
C SER A 97 10.29 -18.23 16.01
N SER A 98 9.67 -18.84 14.99
CA SER A 98 8.78 -19.99 15.20
C SER A 98 9.54 -21.24 15.68
N SER A 99 10.83 -21.37 15.32
CA SER A 99 11.69 -22.47 15.78
C SER A 99 12.08 -22.34 17.26
N GLU A 100 12.07 -21.12 17.80
CA GLU A 100 12.43 -20.83 19.19
C GLU A 100 11.25 -21.08 20.15
N PHE A 101 10.04 -20.75 19.70
CA PHE A 101 8.80 -21.00 20.44
C PHE A 101 8.51 -22.49 20.69
N GLU A 102 8.83 -23.38 19.73
CA GLU A 102 8.63 -24.83 19.92
C GLU A 102 9.71 -25.52 20.77
N ARG A 103 10.87 -24.88 21.00
CA ARG A 103 11.87 -25.41 21.94
C ARG A 103 11.50 -25.16 23.40
N GLU A 104 10.75 -24.09 23.68
CA GLU A 104 10.30 -23.77 25.05
C GLU A 104 9.08 -24.58 25.49
N SER A 105 8.26 -25.10 24.57
CA SER A 105 7.01 -25.79 24.94
C SER A 105 7.16 -27.27 25.31
N ASN A 106 8.35 -27.88 25.19
CA ASN A 106 8.49 -29.34 25.30
C ASN A 106 9.16 -29.84 26.60
N ALA A 107 9.24 -28.99 27.63
CA ALA A 107 9.74 -29.40 28.94
C ALA A 107 8.63 -29.92 29.89
N GLU A 108 7.36 -29.53 29.77
CA GLU A 108 6.33 -29.95 30.73
C GLU A 108 4.92 -30.02 30.12
N ASN A 109 4.57 -31.14 29.46
CA ASN A 109 3.25 -31.79 29.58
C ASN A 109 3.09 -32.99 28.63
N ASN A 110 3.49 -34.16 29.12
CA ASN A 110 2.95 -35.40 28.58
C ASN A 110 1.52 -35.60 29.11
N SER A 111 0.48 -34.99 28.50
CA SER A 111 -0.92 -35.40 28.71
C SER A 111 -1.90 -34.78 27.70
N MET A 112 -2.58 -35.68 26.97
CA MET A 112 -3.91 -35.56 26.37
C MET A 112 -4.09 -34.69 25.10
N MET A 113 -4.22 -35.39 23.96
CA MET A 113 -4.67 -34.86 22.67
C MET A 113 -6.08 -34.23 22.81
N ALA A 114 -6.17 -32.92 22.64
CA ALA A 114 -7.42 -32.26 22.25
C ALA A 114 -7.14 -31.52 20.94
N VAL A 115 -7.74 -32.02 19.84
CA VAL A 115 -7.79 -31.28 18.58
C VAL A 115 -8.68 -30.07 18.82
N GLU A 116 -8.07 -28.92 19.06
CA GLU A 116 -8.76 -27.64 19.08
C GLU A 116 -8.80 -27.08 17.66
N THR A 117 -9.99 -27.14 17.05
CA THR A 117 -10.28 -26.50 15.77
C THR A 117 -10.27 -24.98 15.90
N ASP A 118 -9.80 -24.27 14.86
CA ASP A 118 -9.52 -22.82 14.84
C ASP A 118 -10.65 -21.89 15.28
N ALA A 119 -11.89 -22.37 15.40
CA ALA A 119 -13.01 -21.63 15.98
C ALA A 119 -12.80 -21.28 17.47
N MET A 120 -12.17 -22.16 18.25
CA MET A 120 -12.03 -21.97 19.71
C MET A 120 -10.93 -20.96 20.09
N LYS A 121 -9.98 -20.68 19.19
CA LYS A 121 -8.89 -19.70 19.43
C LYS A 121 -9.42 -18.28 19.51
N TYR A 122 -10.37 -17.93 18.66
CA TYR A 122 -10.95 -16.57 18.62
C TYR A 122 -11.91 -16.30 19.78
N ASP A 123 -12.67 -17.31 20.22
CA ASP A 123 -13.57 -17.18 21.36
C ASP A 123 -12.79 -16.96 22.68
N SER A 124 -11.66 -17.66 22.85
CA SER A 124 -10.76 -17.45 23.99
C SER A 124 -10.15 -16.05 24.01
N LEU A 125 -9.80 -15.52 22.83
CA LEU A 125 -9.27 -14.16 22.69
C LEU A 125 -10.31 -13.09 23.05
N PHE A 126 -11.59 -13.31 22.72
CA PHE A 126 -12.67 -12.38 23.05
C PHE A 126 -12.98 -12.36 24.56
N ALA A 127 -12.91 -13.53 25.21
CA ALA A 127 -13.11 -13.66 26.66
C ALA A 127 -11.99 -12.98 27.48
N LEU A 128 -10.77 -12.88 26.93
CA LEU A 128 -9.65 -12.21 27.58
C LEU A 128 -9.81 -10.68 27.57
N MET A 129 -10.27 -10.10 26.46
CA MET A 129 -10.47 -8.65 26.36
C MET A 129 -11.58 -8.13 27.29
N ALA A 130 -12.61 -8.94 27.55
CA ALA A 130 -13.69 -8.57 28.46
C ALA A 130 -13.29 -8.51 29.94
N GLN A 131 -12.15 -9.11 30.33
CA GLN A 131 -11.66 -9.11 31.71
C GLN A 131 -10.72 -7.94 32.02
N SER A 132 -10.28 -7.18 30.99
CA SER A 132 -9.29 -6.10 31.15
C SER A 132 -9.89 -4.75 31.57
N ASP A 133 -11.22 -4.59 31.57
CA ASP A 133 -11.88 -3.32 31.89
C ASP A 133 -12.40 -3.24 33.35
N GLY A 134 -11.75 -3.95 34.27
CA GLY A 134 -12.16 -4.00 35.67
C GLY A 134 -11.03 -4.12 36.67
N ASN A 135 -10.10 -3.15 36.70
CA ASN A 135 -9.40 -2.74 37.94
C ASN A 135 -8.83 -1.32 37.84
#